data_AF-A0A919X3Z1-F1
#
_entry.id   AF-A0A919X3Z1-F1
#
_cell.length_a   1.000
_cell.length_b   1.000
_cell.length_c   1.000
_cell.angle_alpha   90.00
_cell.angle_beta   90.00
_cell.angle_gamma   90.00
#
_symmetry.space_group_name_H-M   'P 1'
#
loop_
_entity.id
_entity.type
_entity.pdbx_description
1 polymer ?
#
loop_
_entity_poly.entity_id
_entity_poly.type
_entity_poly.pdbx_seq_one_letter_code
_entity_poly.pdbx_strand_id
1 'polypeptide(L)' 'MKFKNVTVAGSGVLGSQIAYQISYKGFNVTVYDINDEAVDAAKTRMER' A
#
# COMPACT_ATOMS: atom_id res chain seq x y z
N MET A 1 -13.40 -1.76 17.14
CA MET A 1 -13.24 -0.78 16.04
C MET A 1 -13.28 -1.53 14.72
N LYS A 2 -14.12 -1.10 13.75
CA LYS A 2 -14.07 -1.61 12.37
C LYS A 2 -13.36 -0.56 11.51
N PHE A 3 -12.11 -0.83 11.13
CA PHE A 3 -11.42 -0.02 10.12
C PHE A 3 -12.07 -0.31 8.75
N LYS A 4 -12.40 0.75 8.01
CA LYS A 4 -13.03 0.64 6.68
C LYS A 4 -12.05 0.96 5.56
N ASN A 5 -11.25 2.01 5.74
CA ASN A 5 -10.26 2.48 4.79
C ASN A 5 -8.94 2.69 5.53
N VAL A 6 -7.83 2.24 4.94
CA VAL A 6 -6.49 2.40 5.49
C VAL A 6 -5.62 3.10 4.45
N THR A 7 -4.91 4.13 4.86
CA THR A 7 -3.95 4.82 3.99
C THR A 7 -2.54 4.55 4.46
N VAL A 8 -1.69 4.10 3.54
CA VAL A 8 -0.25 3.91 3.78
C VAL A 8 0.47 5.04 3.04
N ALA A 9 1.02 5.98 3.81
CA ALA A 9 1.86 7.06 3.28
C ALA A 9 3.31 6.58 3.23
N GLY A 10 3.81 6.36 2.02
CA GLY A 10 5.09 5.74 1.72
C GLY A 10 4.89 4.38 1.07
N SER A 11 5.46 4.21 -0.12
CA SER A 11 5.30 3.05 -0.99
C SER A 11 6.62 2.30 -1.24
N GLY A 12 7.66 2.63 -0.45
CA GLY A 12 8.91 1.87 -0.36
C GLY A 12 8.71 0.45 0.17
N VAL A 13 9.81 -0.29 0.40
CA VAL A 13 9.79 -1.74 0.69
C VAL A 13 8.84 -2.12 1.84
N LEU A 14 8.91 -1.42 2.98
CA LEU A 14 8.05 -1.70 4.13
C LEU A 14 6.60 -1.26 3.89
N GLY A 15 6.41 -0.08 3.30
CA GLY A 15 5.08 0.47 3.01
C GLY A 15 4.29 -0.44 2.07
N SER A 16 4.94 -0.97 1.02
CA SER A 16 4.31 -1.91 0.09
C SER A 16 3.93 -3.24 0.77
N GLN A 17 4.78 -3.77 1.66
CA GLN A 17 4.47 -5.00 2.40
C GLN A 17 3.31 -4.80 3.40
N ILE A 18 3.28 -3.67 4.11
CA ILE A 18 2.18 -3.33 5.03
C ILE A 18 0.87 -3.23 4.24
N ALA A 19 0.86 -2.49 3.13
CA ALA A 19 -0.30 -2.35 2.28
C ALA A 19 -0.79 -3.69 1.71
N TYR A 20 0.13 -4.57 1.30
CA TYR A 20 -0.19 -5.93 0.85
C TYR A 20 -0.85 -6.75 1.95
N GLN A 21 -0.29 -6.78 3.16
CA GLN A 21 -0.87 -7.55 4.27
C GLN A 21 -2.25 -7.04 4.69
N ILE A 22 -2.46 -5.72 4.68
CA ILE A 22 -3.74 -5.11 5.06
C ILE A 22 -4.80 -5.37 3.97
N SER A 23 -4.44 -5.24 2.70
CA SER A 23 -5.35 -5.55 1.58
C SER A 23 -5.68 -7.04 1.53
N TYR A 24 -4.72 -7.93 1.79
CA TYR A 24 -4.92 -9.39 1.89
C TYR A 24 -5.92 -9.77 3.00
N LYS A 25 -6.01 -8.98 4.08
CA LYS A 25 -7.01 -9.16 5.14
C LYS A 25 -8.40 -8.62 4.78
N GLY A 26 -8.60 -8.10 3.57
CA GLY A 26 -9.90 -7.65 3.06
C GLY A 26 -10.24 -6.20 3.41
N PHE A 27 -9.26 -5.38 3.81
CA PHE A 27 -9.48 -3.96 4.03
C PHE A 27 -9.27 -3.16 2.75
N ASN A 28 -9.99 -2.05 2.59
CA ASN A 28 -9.72 -1.10 1.52
C ASN A 28 -8.45 -0.31 1.84
N VAL A 29 -7.43 -0.41 0.98
CA VAL A 29 -6.12 0.22 1.19
C VAL A 29 -5.82 1.20 0.08
N THR A 30 -5.39 2.41 0.45
CA THR A 30 -4.83 3.41 -0.47
C THR A 30 -3.37 3.63 -0.14
N VAL A 31 -2.50 3.61 -1.14
CA VAL A 31 -1.07 3.93 -0.98
C VAL A 31 -0.80 5.29 -1.59
N TYR A 32 -0.09 6.12 -0.85
CA TYR A 32 0.31 7.47 -1.26
C TYR A 32 1.83 7.56 -1.21
N ASP A 33 2.43 8.21 -2.21
CA ASP A 33 3.85 8.56 -2.20
C ASP A 33 4.04 9.94 -2.84
N ILE A 34 5.27 10.45 -2.80
CA ILE A 34 5.62 11.81 -3.23
C ILE A 34 5.44 12.05 -4.74
N ASN A 35 5.53 11.00 -5.56
CA ASN A 35 5.37 11.07 -7.00
C ASN A 35 4.79 9.76 -7.57
N ASP A 36 4.33 9.83 -8.82
CA ASP A 36 3.72 8.67 -9.51
C ASP A 36 4.72 7.53 -9.72
N GLU A 37 6.00 7.86 -9.93
CA GLU A 37 7.09 6.89 -10.13
C GLU A 37 7.28 5.96 -8.92
N ALA A 38 7.21 6.52 -7.70
CA ALA A 38 7.30 5.75 -6.48
C ALA A 38 6.08 4.82 -6.33
N VAL A 39 4.87 5.32 -6.65
CA VAL A 39 3.64 4.54 -6.62
C VAL A 39 3.70 3.37 -7.62
N ASP A 40 4.21 3.59 -8.83
CA ASP A 40 4.34 2.53 -9.84
C ASP A 40 5.40 1.49 -9.44
N ALA A 41 6.51 1.92 -8.84
CA ALA A 41 7.49 1.01 -8.26
C ALA A 41 6.88 0.15 -7.14
N ALA A 42 5.96 0.69 -6.36
CA ALA A 42 5.25 -0.04 -5.32
C ALA A 42 4.29 -1.09 -5.87
N LYS A 43 3.56 -0.78 -6.95
CA LYS A 43 2.70 -1.77 -7.65
C LYS A 43 3.51 -2.98 -8.08
N THR A 44 4.65 -2.75 -8.73
CA THR A 44 5.57 -3.82 -9.16
C THR A 44 6.06 -4.68 -7.97
N ARG A 45 6.27 -4.07 -6.81
CA ARG A 45 6.69 -4.79 -5.58
C ARG A 45 5.57 -5.60 -4.93
N MET A 46 4.31 -5.22 -5.14
CA MET A 46 3.15 -5.95 -4.63
C MET A 46 2.76 -7.11 -5.53
N GLU A 47 3.13 -7.06 -6.82
CA GLU A 47 2.88 -8.12 -7.81
C GLU A 47 3.94 -9.22 -7.82
N ARG A 48 5.11 -8.98 -7.21
CA ARG A 48 6.17 -9.98 -7.00
C ARG A 48 5.92 -10.83 -5.76
#